data_AF-A0A966T0Q8-F1
#
_entry.id   AF-A0A966T0Q8-F1
#
_cell.length_a   1.000
_cell.length_b   1.000
_cell.length_c   1.000
_cell.angle_alpha   90.00
_cell.angle_beta   90.00
_cell.angle_gamma   90.00
#
_symmetry.space_group_name_H-M   'P 1'
#
loop_
_entity.id
_entity.type
_entity.pdbx_description
1 polymer ?
#
loop_
_entity_poly.entity_id
_entity_poly.type
_entity_poly.pdbx_seq_one_letter_code
_entity_poly.pdbx_strand_id
1 'polypeptide(L)' 'MLLRLRLLVASLGGGALLLLLLCLGAQNLDKRASLNLGVGRTAELPTGFLVGIALVIGVISGGTATALLLPRGDQTPGNE' A
#
# COMPACT_ATOMS: atom_id res chain seq x y z
N MET A 1 10.72 6.59 -18.59
CA MET A 1 10.75 7.12 -17.21
C MET A 1 9.36 7.57 -16.75
N LEU A 2 8.62 8.31 -17.58
CA LEU A 2 7.27 8.85 -17.30
C LEU A 2 6.26 7.80 -16.80
N LEU A 3 6.28 6.58 -17.37
CA LEU A 3 5.43 5.48 -16.93
C LEU A 3 5.74 5.01 -15.50
N ARG A 4 7.03 4.85 -15.16
CA ARG A 4 7.46 4.48 -13.81
C ARG A 4 7.09 5.56 -12.78
N LEU A 5 7.25 6.83 -13.15
CA LEU A 5 6.83 7.96 -12.31
C LEU A 5 5.31 7.96 -12.09
N ARG A 6 4.52 7.72 -13.15
CA ARG A 6 3.06 7.58 -13.04
C ARG A 6 2.66 6.42 -12.13
N LEU A 7 3.30 5.26 -12.27
CA LEU A 7 3.06 4.13 -11.37
C LEU A 7 3.37 4.50 -9.93
N LEU A 8 4.52 5.12 -9.68
CA LEU A 8 4.94 5.48 -8.33
C LEU A 8 3.98 6.50 -7.71
N VAL A 9 3.59 7.54 -8.45
CA VAL A 9 2.60 8.54 -8.00
C VAL A 9 1.23 7.90 -7.79
N ALA A 10 0.77 7.02 -8.68
CA ALA A 10 -0.50 6.34 -8.54
C ALA A 10 -0.53 5.40 -7.33
N SER A 11 0.56 4.68 -7.06
CA SER A 11 0.66 3.78 -5.89
C SER A 11 0.76 4.55 -4.58
N LEU A 12 1.51 5.66 -4.54
CA LEU A 12 1.55 6.53 -3.35
C LEU A 12 0.22 7.24 -3.12
N GLY A 13 -0.36 7.82 -4.16
CA GLY A 13 -1.63 8.53 -4.09
C GLY A 13 -2.79 7.58 -3.74
N GLY A 14 -2.84 6.41 -4.37
CA GLY A 14 -3.81 5.36 -4.04
C GLY A 14 -3.64 4.83 -2.62
N GLY A 15 -2.40 4.58 -2.18
CA GLY A 15 -2.10 4.18 -0.81
C GLY A 15 -2.53 5.22 0.23
N ALA A 16 -2.29 6.51 -0.05
CA ALA A 16 -2.73 7.61 0.82
C ALA A 16 -4.26 7.75 0.87
N LEU A 17 -4.94 7.59 -0.26
CA LEU A 17 -6.41 7.61 -0.30
C LEU A 17 -7.01 6.44 0.48
N LEU A 18 -6.42 5.24 0.33
CA LEU A 18 -6.81 4.06 1.11
C LEU A 18 -6.56 4.26 2.61
N LEU A 19 -5.46 4.91 3.01
CA LEU A 19 -5.23 5.29 4.40
C LEU A 19 -6.29 6.25 4.94
N LEU A 20 -6.68 7.26 4.16
CA LEU A 20 -7.73 8.19 4.57
C LEU A 20 -9.08 7.48 4.75
N LEU A 21 -9.46 6.65 3.77
CA LEU A 21 -10.68 5.82 3.85
C LEU A 21 -10.63 4.88 5.06
N LEU A 22 -9.46 4.32 5.34
CA LEU A 22 -9.26 3.45 6.49
C LEU A 22 -9.36 4.19 7.82
N CYS A 23 -8.78 5.39 7.92
CA CYS A 23 -8.92 6.25 9.09
C CYS A 23 -10.38 6.66 9.31
N LEU A 24 -11.14 6.93 8.24
CA LEU A 24 -12.58 7.18 8.33
C LEU A 24 -13.34 5.93 8.80
N GLY A 25 -13.09 4.77 8.19
CA GLY A 25 -13.75 3.51 8.53
C GLY A 25 -13.43 3.03 9.96
N ALA A 26 -12.19 3.23 10.42
CA ALA A 26 -11.75 2.91 11.78
C ALA A 26 -12.49 3.70 12.85
N GLN A 27 -12.86 4.95 12.56
CA GLN A 27 -13.69 5.76 13.45
C GLN A 27 -15.13 5.25 13.52
N ASN A 28 -15.62 4.57 12.47
CA ASN A 28 -16.98 4.05 12.37
C ASN A 28 -17.11 2.58 12.82
N LEU A 29 -16.06 1.99 13.39
CA LEU A 29 -16.04 0.58 13.80
C LEU A 29 -16.19 0.44 15.31
N ASP A 30 -17.29 -0.16 15.76
CA ASP A 30 -17.52 -0.48 17.17
C ASP A 30 -16.71 -1.69 17.67
N LYS A 31 -16.36 -2.62 16.77
CA LYS A 31 -15.57 -3.81 17.13
C LYS A 31 -14.10 -3.47 17.29
N ARG A 32 -13.64 -3.50 18.54
CA ARG A 32 -12.22 -3.37 18.92
C ARG A 32 -11.62 -4.74 19.21
N ALA A 33 -10.43 -4.98 18.68
CA ALA A 33 -9.65 -6.19 18.93
C ALA A 33 -8.29 -5.80 19.50
N SER A 34 -7.83 -6.53 20.51
CA SER A 34 -6.47 -6.45 21.01
C SER A 34 -5.66 -7.60 20.42
N LEU A 35 -4.56 -7.30 19.73
CA LEU A 35 -3.65 -8.33 19.24
C LEU A 35 -2.63 -8.68 20.30
N ASN A 36 -2.30 -9.96 20.40
CA ASN A 36 -1.14 -10.42 21.16
C ASN A 36 0.03 -10.57 20.19
N LEU A 37 1.06 -9.73 20.33
CA LEU A 37 2.25 -9.74 19.46
C LEU A 37 3.38 -10.63 20.02
N GLY A 38 3.07 -11.49 20.99
CA GLY A 38 4.05 -12.38 21.64
C GLY A 38 4.91 -11.68 22.71
N VAL A 39 5.17 -10.39 22.57
CA VAL A 39 5.87 -9.54 23.56
C VAL A 39 4.91 -8.76 24.48
N GLY A 40 3.60 -8.88 24.24
CA GLY A 40 2.55 -8.15 24.95
C GLY A 40 1.27 -8.01 24.12
N ARG A 41 0.21 -7.48 24.74
CA ARG A 41 -1.03 -7.12 24.06
C ARG A 41 -0.95 -5.68 23.54
N THR A 42 -1.42 -5.45 22.33
CA THR A 42 -1.63 -4.11 21.80
C THR A 42 -2.82 -3.45 22.48
N ALA A 43 -2.87 -2.13 22.42
CA ALA A 43 -4.11 -1.39 22.67
C ALA A 43 -5.25 -1.92 21.77
N GLU A 44 -6.48 -1.72 22.22
CA GLU A 44 -7.69 -2.11 21.49
C GLU A 44 -7.80 -1.30 20.19
N LEU A 45 -7.44 -1.94 19.09
CA LEU A 45 -7.43 -1.37 17.75
C LEU A 45 -8.66 -1.88 16.98
N PRO A 46 -9.30 -1.07 16.12
CA PRO A 46 -10.40 -1.55 15.30
C PRO A 46 -9.91 -2.66 14.36
N THR A 47 -10.61 -3.79 14.30
CA THR A 47 -10.15 -4.94 13.49
C THR A 47 -10.01 -4.58 12.01
N GLY A 48 -10.94 -3.75 11.49
CA GLY A 48 -10.88 -3.23 10.12
C GLY A 48 -9.67 -2.34 9.85
N PHE A 49 -9.18 -1.60 10.85
CA PHE A 49 -7.97 -0.77 10.74
C PHE A 49 -6.72 -1.61 10.52
N LEU A 50 -6.58 -2.73 11.24
CA LEU A 50 -5.44 -3.64 11.06
C LEU A 50 -5.40 -4.25 9.64
N VAL A 51 -6.54 -4.71 9.14
CA VAL A 51 -6.64 -5.29 7.79
C VAL A 51 -6.35 -4.24 6.72
N GLY A 52 -6.86 -3.01 6.88
CA GLY A 52 -6.58 -1.97 5.90
C GLY A 52 -5.15 -1.46 5.91
N ILE A 53 -4.45 -1.46 7.06
CA ILE A 53 -3.02 -1.11 7.07
C ILE A 53 -2.23 -2.14 6.26
N ALA A 54 -2.53 -3.43 6.41
CA ALA A 54 -1.90 -4.47 5.61
C ALA A 54 -2.15 -4.26 4.11
N LEU A 55 -3.38 -3.87 3.72
CA LEU A 55 -3.74 -3.55 2.34
C LEU A 55 -2.92 -2.36 1.80
N VAL A 56 -2.84 -1.26 2.55
CA VAL A 56 -2.08 -0.06 2.17
C VAL A 56 -0.61 -0.40 1.97
N ILE A 57 0.00 -1.13 2.90
CA ILE A 57 1.40 -1.56 2.80
C ILE A 57 1.59 -2.43 1.55
N GLY A 58 0.65 -3.34 1.26
CA GLY A 58 0.67 -4.14 0.04
C GLY A 58 0.62 -3.31 -1.24
N VAL A 59 -0.28 -2.30 -1.31
CA VAL A 59 -0.40 -1.42 -2.48
C VAL A 59 0.85 -0.58 -2.70
N ILE A 60 1.42 0.00 -1.64
CA ILE A 60 2.63 0.81 -1.73
C ILE A 60 3.84 -0.07 -2.12
N SER A 61 4.02 -1.21 -1.45
CA SER A 61 5.14 -2.12 -1.71
C SER A 61 5.07 -2.75 -3.10
N GLY A 62 3.91 -3.26 -3.52
CA GLY A 62 3.71 -3.83 -4.85
C GLY A 62 3.87 -2.78 -5.96
N GLY A 63 3.33 -1.59 -5.75
CA GLY A 63 3.45 -0.47 -6.67
C GLY A 63 4.88 0.02 -6.88
N THR A 64 5.62 0.17 -5.77
CA THR A 64 7.05 0.54 -5.80
C THR A 64 7.91 -0.56 -6.41
N ALA A 65 7.70 -1.82 -6.05
CA ALA A 65 8.39 -2.96 -6.65
C ALA A 65 8.16 -3.03 -8.16
N THR A 66 6.91 -2.84 -8.61
CA THR A 66 6.57 -2.82 -10.04
C THR A 66 7.24 -1.65 -10.75
N ALA A 67 7.23 -0.44 -10.16
CA ALA A 67 7.88 0.72 -10.75
C ALA A 67 9.41 0.55 -10.91
N LEU A 68 10.04 -0.18 -10.00
CA LEU A 68 11.49 -0.46 -10.01
C LEU A 68 11.85 -1.59 -10.97
N LEU A 69 11.10 -2.70 -10.94
CA LEU A 69 11.37 -3.91 -11.72
C LEU A 69 10.86 -3.84 -13.16
N LEU A 70 9.97 -2.90 -13.49
CA LEU A 70 9.45 -2.75 -14.85
C LEU A 70 10.62 -2.54 -15.83
N PRO A 71 10.85 -3.44 -16.80
CA PRO A 71 11.98 -3.35 -17.71
C PRO A 71 12.04 -1.98 -18.39
N ARG A 72 13.24 -1.41 -18.49
CA ARG A 72 13.48 -0.27 -19.37
C ARG A 72 13.48 -0.88 -20.76
N GLY A 73 12.52 -0.53 -21.61
CA GLY A 73 12.60 -0.90 -23.01
C GLY A 73 13.82 -0.22 -23.62
N ASP A 74 14.98 -0.88 -23.58
CA ASP A 74 15.97 -0.74 -24.65
C ASP A 74 15.33 -1.44 -25.86
N GLN A 75 14.91 -0.72 -26.90
CA GLN A 75 15.82 -0.23 -27.94
C GLN A 75 16.82 -1.33 -28.34
N THR A 76 16.34 -2.32 -29.09
CA THR A 76 17.16 -2.83 -30.18
C THR A 76 17.04 -1.81 -31.31
N PRO A 77 18.08 -1.04 -31.67
CA PRO A 77 18.14 -0.50 -33.01
C PRO A 77 18.37 -1.72 -33.92
N GLY A 78 17.28 -2.25 -34.45
CA GLY A 78 17.33 -3.17 -35.58
C GLY A 78 17.89 -2.39 -36.76
N ASN A 79 19.15 -2.65 -37.07
CA ASN A 79 19.84 -2.20 -38.26
C ASN A 79 19.25 -2.92 -39.48
N GLU A 80 18.36 -2.27 -40.22
CA GLU A 80 18.03 -2.55 -41.62
C GLU A 80 17.72 -1.24 -42.37
#